data_AF-A0A2V8LG86-F1
#
_entry.id   AF-A0A2V8LG86-F1
#
_cell.length_a   1.000
_cell.length_b   1.000
_cell.length_c   1.000
_cell.angle_alpha   90.00
_cell.angle_beta   90.00
_cell.angle_gamma   90.00
#
_symmetry.space_group_name_H-M   'P 1'
#
loop_
_entity.id
_entity.type
_entity.pdbx_description
1 polymer ?
#
loop_
_entity_poly.entity_id
_entity_poly.type
_entity_poly.pdbx_seq_one_letter_code
_entity_poly.pdbx_strand_id
1 'polypeptide(L)'
;MSKSRGNVQDPFILNEVFGSELLRYYLLREMVFGQDCNFSLEAIVQRYNSDLANDLGNLLSRTTAMISKYRSGRVPWQGEAKGDAEVRNLAGRVIDSYRANFDDYSFSRALENVWELISRVNKYIVENEPWAIAEKPSEAKRLDSV
;
A
#
# COMPACT_ATOMS: atom_id res chain seq x y z
N MET A 1 4.81 -16.67 24.64
CA MET A 1 5.20 -15.60 25.59
C MET A 1 4.91 -16.06 27.02
N SER A 2 5.75 -15.73 28.01
CA SER A 2 5.59 -16.17 29.41
C SER A 2 5.74 -15.00 30.38
N LYS A 3 4.72 -14.81 31.24
CA LYS A 3 4.75 -13.81 32.32
C LYS A 3 5.89 -14.08 33.30
N SER A 4 6.20 -15.35 33.59
CA SER A 4 7.28 -15.72 34.51
C SER A 4 8.68 -15.47 33.96
N ARG A 5 8.84 -15.42 32.63
CA ARG A 5 10.10 -15.09 31.95
C ARG A 5 10.20 -13.62 31.56
N GLY A 6 9.20 -12.80 31.90
CA GLY A 6 9.17 -11.36 31.61
C GLY A 6 9.14 -11.00 30.12
N ASN A 7 8.81 -11.93 29.23
CA ASN A 7 8.84 -11.72 27.77
C ASN A 7 7.44 -11.61 27.15
N VAL A 8 6.47 -11.13 27.93
CA VAL A 8 5.13 -10.81 27.44
C VAL A 8 5.15 -9.38 26.93
N GLN A 9 4.65 -9.21 25.72
CA GLN A 9 4.42 -7.89 25.15
C GLN A 9 3.04 -7.41 25.56
N ASP A 10 2.96 -6.24 26.18
CA ASP A 10 1.69 -5.63 26.59
C ASP A 10 1.04 -4.91 25.40
N PRO A 11 -0.13 -5.37 24.91
CA PRO A 11 -0.78 -4.77 23.76
C PRO A 11 -1.18 -3.31 23.98
N PHE A 12 -1.42 -2.86 25.22
CA PHE A 12 -1.77 -1.47 25.50
C PHE A 12 -0.56 -0.56 25.35
N ILE A 13 0.60 -0.98 25.89
CA ILE A 13 1.86 -0.25 25.71
C ILE A 13 2.24 -0.21 24.23
N LEU A 14 2.13 -1.33 23.53
CA LEU A 14 2.39 -1.37 22.10
C LEU A 14 1.48 -0.40 21.33
N ASN A 15 0.21 -0.31 21.70
CA ASN A 15 -0.76 0.58 21.06
C ASN A 15 -0.43 2.06 21.33
N GLU A 16 0.06 2.40 22.52
CA GLU A 16 0.54 3.76 22.82
C GLU A 16 1.76 4.14 21.97
N VAL A 17 2.67 3.19 21.72
CA VAL A 17 3.92 3.45 20.96
C VAL A 17 3.68 3.47 19.45
N PHE A 18 2.95 2.49 18.93
CA PHE A 18 2.83 2.24 17.48
C PHE A 18 1.47 2.63 16.89
N GLY A 19 0.44 2.81 17.73
CA GLY A 19 -0.93 3.02 17.29
C GLY A 19 -1.63 1.74 16.81
N SER A 20 -2.98 1.77 16.83
CA SER A 20 -3.80 0.60 16.53
C SER A 20 -3.65 0.12 15.10
N GLU A 21 -3.55 1.04 14.14
CA GLU A 21 -3.56 0.69 12.71
C GLU A 21 -2.29 -0.03 12.28
N LEU A 22 -1.12 0.43 12.74
CA LEU A 22 0.14 -0.26 12.46
C LEU A 22 0.16 -1.65 13.10
N LEU A 23 -0.29 -1.77 14.35
CA LEU A 23 -0.37 -3.09 15.00
C LEU A 23 -1.33 -4.03 14.28
N ARG A 24 -2.52 -3.55 13.89
CA ARG A 24 -3.49 -4.34 13.12
C ARG A 24 -2.89 -4.79 11.80
N TYR A 25 -2.25 -3.88 11.06
CA TYR A 25 -1.58 -4.21 9.82
C TYR A 25 -0.49 -5.27 10.04
N TYR A 26 0.41 -5.04 10.98
CA TYR A 26 1.51 -5.96 11.28
C TYR A 26 1.02 -7.36 11.64
N LEU A 27 0.03 -7.46 12.55
CA LEU A 27 -0.51 -8.75 12.98
C LEU A 27 -1.14 -9.51 11.81
N LEU A 28 -1.92 -8.84 10.96
CA LEU A 28 -2.57 -9.48 9.82
C LEU A 28 -1.58 -9.80 8.69
N ARG A 29 -0.50 -9.02 8.55
CA ARG A 29 0.50 -9.16 7.49
C ARG A 29 1.56 -10.22 7.81
N GLU A 30 2.04 -10.23 9.04
CA GLU A 30 3.18 -11.05 9.48
C GLU A 30 2.72 -12.42 10.00
N MET A 31 1.52 -12.52 10.59
CA MET A 31 1.01 -13.78 11.12
C MET A 31 0.21 -14.54 10.07
N VAL A 32 0.56 -15.81 9.88
CA VAL A 32 -0.30 -16.76 9.16
C VAL A 32 -1.31 -17.30 10.15
N PHE A 33 -2.60 -17.03 9.91
CA PHE A 33 -3.66 -17.44 10.81
C PHE A 33 -3.65 -18.96 11.02
N GLY A 34 -3.78 -19.40 12.28
CA GLY A 34 -3.70 -20.81 12.64
C GLY A 34 -2.29 -21.38 12.79
N GLN A 35 -1.24 -20.59 12.56
CA GLN A 35 0.15 -20.98 12.78
C GLN A 35 0.82 -20.13 13.85
N ASP A 36 1.85 -20.68 14.49
CA ASP A 36 2.70 -19.92 15.38
C ASP A 36 3.50 -18.87 14.59
N CYS A 37 3.59 -17.65 15.13
CA CYS A 37 4.36 -16.55 14.55
C CYS A 37 5.30 -15.95 15.61
N ASN A 38 6.51 -15.62 15.18
CA ASN A 38 7.45 -14.89 16.01
C ASN A 38 7.12 -13.40 16.01
N PHE A 39 6.87 -12.84 17.18
CA PHE A 39 6.65 -11.41 17.36
C PHE A 39 7.97 -10.71 17.67
N SER A 40 8.26 -9.62 16.94
CA SER A 40 9.46 -8.79 17.14
C SER A 40 9.10 -7.31 16.92
N LEU A 41 9.66 -6.43 17.75
CA LEU A 41 9.48 -4.97 17.59
C LEU A 41 10.22 -4.47 16.34
N GLU A 42 11.38 -5.07 16.04
CA GLU A 42 12.18 -4.79 14.86
C GLU A 42 11.38 -5.12 13.58
N ALA A 43 10.63 -6.23 13.58
CA ALA A 43 9.78 -6.62 12.46
C ALA A 43 8.62 -5.63 12.25
N ILE A 44 8.01 -5.11 13.33
CA ILE A 44 7.00 -4.03 13.22
C ILE A 44 7.60 -2.79 12.56
N VAL A 45 8.76 -2.35 13.04
CA VAL A 45 9.45 -1.16 12.50
C VAL A 45 9.84 -1.39 11.04
N GLN A 46 10.31 -2.57 10.68
CA GLN A 46 10.63 -2.92 9.30
C GLN A 46 9.40 -2.83 8.41
N ARG A 47 8.28 -3.45 8.81
CA ARG A 47 6.99 -3.38 8.07
C ARG A 47 6.48 -1.97 7.93
N TYR A 48 6.57 -1.17 8.98
CA TYR A 48 6.20 0.25 8.89
C TYR A 48 7.04 0.98 7.83
N ASN A 49 8.36 0.83 7.88
CA ASN A 49 9.26 1.54 6.99
C ASN A 49 9.12 1.07 5.52
N SER A 50 9.14 -0.24 5.27
CA SER A 50 9.04 -0.76 3.90
C SER A 50 7.63 -0.59 3.35
N ASP A 51 6.66 -1.17 4.02
CA ASP A 51 5.36 -1.42 3.42
C ASP A 51 4.50 -0.14 3.47
N LEU A 52 4.46 0.53 4.63
CA LEU A 52 3.57 1.66 4.85
C LEU A 52 4.21 2.99 4.46
N ALA A 53 5.45 3.27 4.87
CA ALA A 53 6.10 4.54 4.57
C ALA A 53 6.63 4.59 3.13
N ASN A 54 7.47 3.63 2.74
CA ASN A 54 8.16 3.66 1.44
C ASN A 54 7.27 3.29 0.25
N ASP A 55 6.34 2.33 0.41
CA ASP A 55 5.49 1.91 -0.70
C ASP A 55 4.17 2.68 -0.73
N LEU A 56 3.28 2.43 0.24
CA LEU A 56 1.94 3.01 0.25
C LEU A 56 1.98 4.54 0.48
N GLY A 57 2.77 4.98 1.45
CA GLY A 57 2.91 6.39 1.82
C GLY A 57 3.52 7.22 0.70
N ASN A 58 4.57 6.71 0.05
CA ASN A 58 5.14 7.33 -1.13
C ASN A 58 4.13 7.41 -2.29
N LEU A 59 3.39 6.32 -2.56
CA LEU A 59 2.37 6.32 -3.61
C LEU A 59 1.31 7.39 -3.37
N LEU A 60 0.77 7.44 -2.14
CA LEU A 60 -0.22 8.43 -1.73
C LEU A 60 0.32 9.86 -1.85
N SER A 61 1.52 10.10 -1.30
CA SER A 61 2.19 11.40 -1.32
C SER A 61 2.40 11.91 -2.74
N ARG A 62 3.01 11.10 -3.63
CA ARG A 62 3.23 11.49 -5.03
C ARG A 62 1.93 11.77 -5.75
N THR A 63 0.95 10.87 -5.64
CA THR A 63 -0.31 10.99 -6.38
C THR A 63 -1.08 12.24 -5.98
N THR A 64 -1.25 12.47 -4.68
CA THR A 64 -1.97 13.65 -4.17
C THR A 64 -1.23 14.96 -4.45
N ALA A 65 0.10 14.96 -4.34
CA ALA A 65 0.92 16.12 -4.69
C ALA A 65 0.78 16.48 -6.17
N MET A 66 0.79 15.49 -7.08
CA MET A 66 0.61 15.73 -8.52
C MET A 66 -0.78 16.26 -8.84
N ILE A 67 -1.84 15.69 -8.27
CA ILE A 67 -3.22 16.18 -8.48
C ILE A 67 -3.37 17.62 -7.96
N SER A 68 -2.81 17.91 -6.78
CA SER A 68 -2.82 19.26 -6.20
C SER A 68 -2.06 20.25 -7.09
N LYS A 69 -0.82 19.90 -7.47
CA LYS A 69 0.08 20.78 -8.22
C LYS A 69 -0.37 21.01 -9.66
N TYR A 70 -0.77 19.95 -10.36
CA TYR A 70 -1.03 20.01 -11.80
C TYR A 70 -2.49 20.25 -12.14
N ARG A 71 -3.43 19.93 -11.23
CA ARG A 71 -4.88 20.00 -11.49
C ARG A 71 -5.67 20.67 -10.38
N SER A 72 -5.01 21.43 -9.50
CA SER A 72 -5.67 22.20 -8.44
C SER A 72 -6.58 21.34 -7.56
N GLY A 73 -6.17 20.09 -7.29
CA GLY A 73 -6.92 19.15 -6.46
C GLY A 73 -8.08 18.45 -7.16
N ARG A 74 -8.27 18.65 -8.47
CA ARG A 74 -9.34 18.00 -9.25
C ARG A 74 -8.78 16.82 -10.03
N VAL A 75 -9.40 15.66 -9.86
CA VAL A 75 -9.04 14.47 -10.66
C VAL A 75 -9.42 14.74 -12.12
N PRO A 76 -8.47 14.70 -13.07
CA PRO A 76 -8.77 14.89 -14.48
C PRO A 76 -9.67 13.75 -14.98
N TRP A 77 -10.55 14.08 -15.92
CA TRP A 77 -11.40 13.10 -16.59
C TRP A 77 -10.84 12.87 -18.00
N GLN A 78 -10.88 11.60 -18.44
CA GLN A 78 -10.50 11.10 -19.77
C GLN A 78 -9.02 10.74 -19.98
N GLY A 79 -8.84 9.66 -20.73
CA GLY A 79 -7.54 9.22 -21.22
C GLY A 79 -7.37 7.71 -21.10
N GLU A 80 -6.47 7.18 -21.90
CA GLU A 80 -5.90 5.85 -21.70
C GLU A 80 -4.39 5.99 -21.87
N ALA A 81 -3.66 5.78 -20.79
CA ALA A 81 -2.22 5.75 -20.80
C ALA A 81 -1.68 4.33 -20.90
N LYS A 82 -0.38 4.25 -21.23
CA LYS A 82 0.30 2.96 -21.32
C LYS A 82 0.30 2.29 -19.95
N GLY A 83 -0.29 1.10 -19.88
CA GLY A 83 -0.36 0.30 -18.66
C GLY A 83 -1.70 0.38 -17.91
N ASP A 84 -2.62 1.26 -18.32
CA ASP A 84 -3.92 1.42 -17.64
C ASP A 84 -4.73 0.13 -17.60
N ALA A 85 -4.85 -0.56 -18.75
CA ALA A 85 -5.57 -1.82 -18.84
C ALA A 85 -4.96 -2.89 -17.93
N GLU A 86 -3.62 -2.94 -17.83
CA GLU A 86 -2.92 -3.87 -16.97
C GLU A 86 -3.19 -3.59 -15.48
N VAL A 87 -3.05 -2.33 -15.05
CA VAL A 87 -3.33 -1.91 -13.67
C VAL A 87 -4.79 -2.15 -13.31
N ARG A 88 -5.72 -1.84 -14.22
CA ARG A 88 -7.17 -2.05 -14.01
C ARG A 88 -7.52 -3.53 -13.87
N ASN A 89 -6.96 -4.37 -14.74
CA ASN A 89 -7.16 -5.82 -14.67
C ASN A 89 -6.54 -6.41 -13.39
N LEU A 90 -5.35 -5.95 -13.00
CA LEU A 90 -4.73 -6.35 -11.74
C LEU A 90 -5.59 -5.93 -10.54
N ALA A 91 -6.07 -4.69 -10.51
CA ALA A 91 -6.92 -4.20 -9.44
C ALA A 91 -8.19 -5.03 -9.27
N GLY A 92 -8.86 -5.38 -10.38
CA GLY A 92 -10.02 -6.29 -10.36
C GLY A 92 -9.68 -7.65 -9.73
N ARG A 93 -8.61 -8.30 -10.20
CA ARG A 93 -8.16 -9.59 -9.65
C ARG A 93 -7.78 -9.51 -8.18
N VAL A 94 -7.13 -8.43 -7.75
CA VAL A 94 -6.72 -8.20 -6.36
C VAL A 94 -7.94 -8.03 -5.47
N ILE A 95 -8.97 -7.31 -5.90
CA ILE A 95 -10.22 -7.15 -5.14
C ILE A 95 -10.89 -8.52 -4.92
N ASP A 96 -11.03 -9.32 -5.98
CA ASP A 96 -11.66 -10.63 -5.89
C ASP A 96 -10.85 -11.58 -4.99
N SER A 97 -9.52 -11.61 -5.18
CA SER A 97 -8.63 -12.47 -4.40
C SER A 97 -8.53 -12.03 -2.94
N TYR A 98 -8.58 -10.72 -2.67
CA TYR A 98 -8.58 -10.18 -1.31
C TYR A 98 -9.81 -10.67 -0.55
N ARG A 99 -11.00 -10.57 -1.16
CA ARG A 99 -12.26 -11.05 -0.55
C ARG A 99 -12.21 -12.54 -0.27
N ALA A 100 -11.84 -13.34 -1.28
CA ALA A 100 -11.74 -14.79 -1.13
C ALA A 100 -10.76 -15.20 -0.02
N ASN A 101 -9.59 -14.55 0.05
CA ASN A 101 -8.61 -14.83 1.10
C ASN A 101 -9.11 -14.40 2.48
N PHE A 102 -9.87 -13.31 2.61
CA PHE A 102 -10.44 -12.90 3.90
C PHE A 102 -11.53 -13.86 4.38
N ASP A 103 -12.37 -14.37 3.47
CA ASP A 103 -13.38 -15.38 3.79
C ASP A 103 -12.76 -16.70 4.28
N ASP A 104 -11.54 -17.02 3.81
CA ASP A 104 -10.75 -18.19 4.21
C ASP A 104 -9.73 -17.89 5.34
N TYR A 105 -9.85 -16.75 6.02
CA TYR A 105 -8.94 -16.32 7.09
C TYR A 105 -7.45 -16.22 6.68
N SER A 106 -7.17 -16.19 5.38
CA SER A 106 -5.84 -16.05 4.77
C SER A 106 -5.41 -14.58 4.68
N PHE A 107 -5.43 -13.85 5.80
CA PHE A 107 -5.23 -12.39 5.85
C PHE A 107 -3.87 -11.94 5.30
N SER A 108 -2.79 -12.63 5.66
CA SER A 108 -1.44 -12.29 5.20
C SER A 108 -1.35 -12.31 3.67
N ARG A 109 -1.93 -13.34 3.04
CA ARG A 109 -2.01 -13.47 1.59
C ARG A 109 -2.91 -12.42 0.94
N ALA A 110 -4.02 -12.08 1.58
CA ALA A 110 -4.87 -10.99 1.11
C ALA A 110 -4.12 -9.66 1.06
N LEU A 111 -3.35 -9.34 2.11
CA LEU A 111 -2.53 -8.14 2.17
C LEU A 111 -1.35 -8.20 1.19
N GLU A 112 -0.75 -9.36 0.94
CA GLU A 112 0.25 -9.54 -0.11
C GLU A 112 -0.25 -9.12 -1.49
N ASN A 113 -1.47 -9.53 -1.86
CA ASN A 113 -2.08 -9.14 -3.13
C ASN A 113 -2.29 -7.63 -3.24
N VAL A 114 -2.65 -6.97 -2.13
CA VAL A 114 -2.77 -5.50 -2.09
C VAL A 114 -1.41 -4.84 -2.33
N TRP A 115 -0.34 -5.39 -1.75
CA TRP A 115 1.02 -4.88 -1.96
C TRP A 115 1.55 -5.12 -3.37
N GLU A 116 1.12 -6.20 -4.04
CA GLU A 116 1.39 -6.40 -5.47
C GLU A 116 0.82 -5.24 -6.30
N LEU A 117 -0.44 -4.86 -6.05
CA LEU A 117 -1.07 -3.73 -6.73
C LEU A 117 -0.36 -2.41 -6.42
N ILE A 118 -0.07 -2.12 -5.15
CA ILE A 118 0.65 -0.90 -4.74
C ILE A 118 1.99 -0.80 -5.48
N SER A 119 2.77 -1.88 -5.50
CA SER A 119 4.06 -1.94 -6.19
C SER A 119 3.91 -1.69 -7.69
N ARG A 120 2.89 -2.29 -8.32
CA ARG A 120 2.62 -2.09 -9.75
C ARG A 120 2.23 -0.66 -10.07
N VAL A 121 1.41 -0.02 -9.24
CA VAL A 121 0.99 1.38 -9.43
C VAL A 121 2.17 2.33 -9.18
N ASN A 122 3.02 2.05 -8.19
CA ASN A 122 4.25 2.81 -8.00
C ASN A 122 5.13 2.78 -9.26
N LYS A 123 5.29 1.60 -9.87
CA LYS A 123 6.01 1.41 -11.13
C LYS A 123 5.31 2.11 -12.30
N TYR A 124 3.99 2.04 -12.39
CA TYR A 124 3.19 2.72 -13.43
C TYR A 124 3.48 4.22 -13.48
N ILE A 125 3.51 4.87 -12.31
CA ILE A 125 3.83 6.30 -12.21
C ILE A 125 5.26 6.57 -12.70
N VAL A 126 6.21 5.69 -12.38
CA VAL A 126 7.60 5.84 -12.84
C VAL A 126 7.71 5.63 -14.35
N GLU A 127 7.01 4.65 -14.91
CA GLU A 127 7.02 4.36 -16.35
C GLU A 127 6.40 5.47 -17.19
N ASN A 128 5.44 6.22 -16.64
CA ASN A 128 4.75 7.30 -17.34
C ASN A 128 5.35 8.70 -17.08
N GLU A 129 6.22 8.87 -16.08
CA GLU A 129 6.93 10.11 -15.76
C GLU A 129 6.07 11.39 -15.82
N PRO A 130 4.92 11.46 -15.11
CA PRO A 130 3.98 12.58 -15.21
C PRO A 130 4.63 13.94 -14.88
N TRP A 131 5.68 13.96 -14.05
CA TRP A 131 6.44 15.18 -13.76
C TRP A 131 7.14 15.75 -15.01
N ALA A 132 7.67 14.89 -15.89
CA ALA A 132 8.32 15.32 -17.12
C ALA A 132 7.29 15.75 -18.17
N ILE A 133 6.12 15.10 -18.21
CA ILE A 133 5.00 15.51 -19.08
C ILE A 133 4.49 16.90 -18.67
N ALA A 134 4.41 17.17 -17.36
CA ALA A 134 3.92 18.43 -16.82
C ALA A 134 4.77 19.66 -17.21
N GLU A 135 6.02 19.48 -17.58
CA GLU A 135 6.89 20.56 -18.07
C GLU A 135 6.57 20.99 -19.52
N LYS A 136 5.72 20.23 -20.22
CA LYS A 136 5.37 20.46 -21.63
C LYS A 136 3.89 20.84 -21.75
N PRO A 137 3.55 22.14 -21.88
CA PRO A 137 2.16 22.57 -22.03
C PRO A 137 1.41 21.93 -23.19
N SER A 138 2.11 21.57 -24.28
CA SER A 138 1.53 20.87 -25.43
C SER A 138 1.07 19.44 -25.13
N GLU A 139 1.60 18.80 -24.08
CA GLU A 139 1.24 17.44 -23.66
C GLU A 139 0.18 17.43 -22.53
N ALA A 140 -0.51 18.55 -22.27
CA ALA A 140 -1.50 18.66 -21.19
C ALA A 140 -2.55 17.53 -21.19
N LYS A 141 -3.06 17.15 -22.38
CA LYS A 141 -4.03 16.05 -22.53
C LYS A 141 -3.43 14.67 -22.19
N ARG A 142 -2.14 14.47 -22.43
CA ARG A 142 -1.44 13.24 -22.05
C ARG A 142 -1.26 13.19 -20.54
N LEU A 143 -0.96 14.32 -19.91
CA LEU A 143 -0.91 14.39 -18.44
C LEU A 143 -2.28 14.13 -17.80
N ASP A 144 -3.39 14.48 -18.46
CA ASP A 144 -4.75 14.14 -17.97
C ASP A 144 -5.03 12.64 -17.97
N SER A 145 -4.33 11.87 -18.82
CA SER A 145 -4.55 10.43 -18.99
C SER A 145 -3.77 9.52 -18.01
N VAL A 146 -2.85 10.08 -17.21
CA VAL A 146 -1.91 9.35 -16.34
C VAL A 146 -2.22 9.60 -14.87
#